data_AF-A0A918VUD6-F1
#
_entry.id   AF-A0A918VUD6-F1
#
_cell.length_a   1.000
_cell.length_b   1.000
_cell.length_c   1.000
_cell.angle_alpha   90.00
_cell.angle_beta   90.00
_cell.angle_gamma   90.00
#
_symmetry.space_group_name_H-M   'P 1'
#
loop_
_entity.id
_entity.type
_entity.pdbx_description
1 polymer ?
#
loop_
_entity_poly.entity_id
_entity_poly.type
_entity_poly.pdbx_seq_one_letter_code
_entity_poly.pdbx_strand_id
1 'polypeptide(L)'
;MSAELGWKAVLPDQERLLWHARPSATIRMADFATARLPFGIVFTVFALFWMSMTAQMGRMGPAGGGLDLFPLFGVPFVLVGLYMAIGIPLWDAYERKNAWYALTDEAAYIATELFGRRSLKRYPISEMNALELEDGQQGTVWFNKHVEVHLRSRTYRRRASARQTYSTTTKVGFKYIDQPRIVYQLLIKQINRPDRAMAS
;
A
#
# COMPACT_ATOMS: atom_id res chain seq x y z
N MET A 1 -19.04 13.17 -16.50
CA MET A 1 -18.39 14.14 -17.43
C MET A 1 -17.22 14.89 -16.79
N SER A 2 -17.21 15.14 -15.47
CA SER A 2 -16.15 15.94 -14.80
C SER A 2 -14.77 15.26 -14.71
N ALA A 3 -14.71 13.92 -14.61
CA ALA A 3 -13.44 13.20 -14.47
C ALA A 3 -12.61 13.18 -15.76
N GLU A 4 -13.25 13.08 -16.93
CA GLU A 4 -12.54 13.07 -18.22
C GLU A 4 -11.92 14.43 -18.56
N LEU A 5 -12.62 15.52 -18.21
CA LEU A 5 -12.11 16.88 -18.33
C LEU A 5 -10.89 17.10 -17.41
N GLY A 6 -10.92 16.54 -16.20
CA GLY A 6 -9.79 16.60 -15.27
C GLY A 6 -8.54 15.89 -15.81
N TRP A 7 -8.70 14.70 -16.41
CA TRP A 7 -7.57 13.98 -17.01
C TRP A 7 -7.04 14.68 -18.27
N LYS A 8 -7.91 15.20 -19.14
CA LYS A 8 -7.49 15.94 -20.34
C LYS A 8 -6.64 17.18 -20.03
N ALA A 9 -6.83 17.80 -18.87
CA ALA A 9 -6.01 18.95 -18.45
C ALA A 9 -4.61 18.55 -17.92
N VAL A 10 -4.41 17.27 -17.58
CA VAL A 10 -3.18 16.76 -16.95
C VAL A 10 -2.36 15.91 -17.93
N LEU A 11 -3.00 15.31 -18.93
CA LEU A 11 -2.36 14.52 -19.96
C LEU A 11 -1.70 15.40 -21.02
N PRO A 12 -0.59 14.96 -21.63
CA PRO A 12 -0.01 15.64 -22.78
C PRO A 12 -1.00 15.70 -23.96
N ASP A 13 -0.97 16.78 -24.74
CA ASP A 13 -1.93 17.07 -25.83
C ASP A 13 -1.99 15.98 -26.93
N GLN A 14 -0.99 15.12 -27.03
CA GLN A 14 -0.90 14.05 -28.04
C GLN A 14 -1.36 12.69 -27.52
N GLU A 15 -1.57 12.52 -26.21
CA GLU A 15 -1.96 11.24 -25.63
C GLU A 15 -3.48 11.06 -25.60
N ARG A 16 -3.94 9.90 -26.07
CA ARG A 16 -5.38 9.56 -26.04
C ARG A 16 -5.70 8.73 -24.79
N LEU A 17 -6.58 9.25 -23.95
CA LEU A 17 -7.13 8.50 -22.82
C LEU A 17 -7.93 7.28 -23.33
N LEU A 18 -7.47 6.08 -22.97
CA LEU A 18 -8.11 4.82 -23.33
C LEU A 18 -9.04 4.33 -22.24
N TRP A 19 -8.64 4.51 -20.98
CA TRP A 19 -9.38 4.04 -19.82
C TRP A 19 -9.03 4.87 -18.59
N HIS A 20 -10.00 5.07 -17.70
CA HIS A 20 -9.78 5.65 -16.38
C HIS A 20 -10.70 4.99 -15.38
N ALA A 21 -10.22 4.84 -14.14
CA ALA A 21 -11.06 4.43 -13.02
C ALA A 21 -10.46 4.88 -11.69
N ARG A 22 -11.28 4.74 -10.65
CA ARG A 22 -10.87 4.89 -9.26
C ARG A 22 -10.74 3.49 -8.66
N PRO A 23 -9.71 3.20 -7.84
CA PRO A 23 -9.66 1.95 -7.11
C PRO A 23 -10.88 1.85 -6.19
N SER A 24 -11.37 0.63 -6.03
CA SER A 24 -12.39 0.40 -5.02
C SER A 24 -11.81 0.60 -3.61
N ALA A 25 -12.49 1.42 -2.81
CA ALA A 25 -12.12 1.69 -1.42
C ALA A 25 -12.79 0.71 -0.43
N THR A 26 -13.33 -0.42 -0.92
CA THR A 26 -14.02 -1.38 -0.07
C THR A 26 -13.02 -2.04 0.88
N ILE A 27 -13.21 -1.81 2.18
CA ILE A 27 -12.47 -2.50 3.24
C ILE A 27 -12.89 -3.97 3.21
N ARG A 28 -11.96 -4.90 2.96
CA ARG A 28 -12.24 -6.33 2.96
C ARG A 28 -11.76 -6.97 4.25
N MET A 29 -12.47 -8.00 4.71
CA MET A 29 -12.03 -8.84 5.84
C MET A 29 -10.64 -9.44 5.59
N ALA A 30 -10.25 -9.67 4.34
CA ALA A 30 -8.90 -10.11 3.96
C ALA A 30 -7.82 -9.06 4.25
N ASP A 31 -8.12 -7.76 4.22
CA ASP A 31 -7.18 -6.70 4.60
C ASP A 31 -6.84 -6.80 6.12
N PHE A 32 -7.77 -7.33 6.93
CA PHE A 32 -7.52 -7.64 8.34
C PHE A 32 -6.71 -8.93 8.54
N ALA A 33 -6.70 -9.86 7.59
CA ALA A 33 -6.02 -11.15 7.70
C ALA A 33 -4.49 -11.08 7.49
N THR A 34 -3.85 -10.03 8.00
CA THR A 34 -2.39 -9.88 7.99
C THR A 34 -1.79 -10.65 9.16
N ALA A 35 -0.57 -11.20 9.00
CA ALA A 35 0.19 -11.89 10.07
C ALA A 35 0.41 -11.05 11.36
N ARG A 36 0.07 -9.77 11.33
CA ARG A 36 0.16 -8.80 12.44
C ARG A 36 -1.14 -8.69 13.23
N LEU A 37 -2.28 -9.12 12.70
CA LEU A 37 -3.56 -9.16 13.42
C LEU A 37 -3.49 -10.00 14.71
N PRO A 38 -2.96 -11.25 14.70
CA PRO A 38 -2.84 -12.01 15.96
C PRO A 38 -1.93 -11.31 16.95
N PHE A 39 -0.88 -10.62 16.49
CA PHE A 39 -0.01 -9.83 17.37
C PHE A 39 -0.78 -8.67 18.03
N GLY A 40 -1.59 -7.92 17.26
CA GLY A 40 -2.44 -6.86 17.78
C GLY A 40 -3.51 -7.37 18.78
N ILE A 41 -4.12 -8.52 18.50
CA ILE A 41 -5.10 -9.16 19.40
C ILE A 41 -4.43 -9.58 20.71
N VAL A 42 -3.28 -10.28 20.65
CA VAL A 42 -2.54 -10.70 21.84
C VAL A 42 -2.13 -9.50 22.68
N PHE A 43 -1.62 -8.43 22.06
CA PHE A 43 -1.28 -7.20 22.77
C PHE A 43 -2.50 -6.53 23.42
N THR A 44 -3.64 -6.49 22.72
CA THR A 44 -4.88 -5.89 23.24
C THR A 44 -5.41 -6.69 24.44
N VAL A 45 -5.47 -8.01 24.33
CA VAL A 45 -5.90 -8.91 25.42
C VAL A 45 -4.94 -8.80 26.61
N PHE A 46 -3.63 -8.79 26.34
CA PHE A 46 -2.61 -8.60 27.38
C PHE A 46 -2.78 -7.25 28.09
N ALA A 47 -3.04 -6.17 27.36
CA ALA A 47 -3.23 -4.85 27.93
C ALA A 47 -4.51 -4.76 28.77
N LEU A 48 -5.62 -5.37 28.33
CA LEU A 48 -6.85 -5.47 29.11
C LEU A 48 -6.64 -6.28 30.39
N PHE A 49 -5.93 -7.41 30.30
CA PHE A 49 -5.56 -8.22 31.44
C PHE A 49 -4.68 -7.44 32.43
N TRP A 50 -3.66 -6.75 31.93
CA TRP A 50 -2.76 -5.89 32.71
C TRP A 50 -3.53 -4.79 33.45
N MET A 51 -4.42 -4.06 32.76
CA MET A 51 -5.23 -3.00 33.38
C MET A 51 -6.18 -3.56 34.44
N SER A 52 -6.79 -4.72 34.21
CA SER A 52 -7.66 -5.37 35.20
C SER A 52 -6.88 -5.78 36.45
N MET A 53 -5.71 -6.40 36.26
CA MET A 53 -4.86 -6.88 37.35
C MET A 53 -4.25 -5.74 38.17
N THR A 54 -3.79 -4.68 37.50
CA THR A 54 -3.26 -3.48 38.16
C THR A 54 -4.34 -2.66 38.86
N ALA A 55 -5.55 -2.56 38.30
CA ALA A 55 -6.68 -1.93 38.97
C ALA A 55 -7.12 -2.68 40.23
N GLN A 56 -7.07 -4.02 40.23
CA GLN A 56 -7.32 -4.82 41.44
C GLN A 56 -6.22 -4.64 42.48
N MET A 57 -4.95 -4.60 42.07
CA MET A 57 -3.82 -4.41 42.97
C MET A 57 -3.82 -3.00 43.61
N GLY A 58 -4.13 -1.96 42.84
CA GLY A 58 -4.26 -0.58 43.34
C GLY A 58 -5.39 -0.42 44.36
N ARG A 59 -6.48 -1.20 44.22
CA ARG A 59 -7.59 -1.23 45.20
C ARG A 59 -7.24 -1.92 46.53
N MET A 60 -6.19 -2.74 46.57
CA MET A 60 -5.72 -3.44 47.78
C MET A 60 -4.53 -2.74 48.46
N GLY A 61 -3.94 -1.72 47.84
CA GLY A 61 -2.81 -0.96 48.37
C GLY A 61 -3.22 0.37 49.05
N PRO A 62 -2.30 1.05 49.76
CA PRO A 62 -2.57 2.37 50.32
C PRO A 62 -2.85 3.38 49.20
N ALA A 63 -3.99 4.07 49.27
CA ALA A 63 -4.37 5.10 48.30
C ALA A 63 -3.38 6.28 48.34
N GLY A 64 -2.87 6.71 47.18
CA GLY A 64 -1.99 7.88 47.04
C GLY A 64 -0.53 7.59 46.67
N GLY A 65 -0.18 6.38 46.26
CA GLY A 65 1.17 6.01 45.77
C GLY A 65 1.24 5.86 44.25
N GLY A 66 2.46 5.86 43.67
CA GLY A 66 2.67 5.68 42.22
C GLY A 66 2.09 4.39 41.60
N LEU A 67 1.61 3.46 42.43
CA LEU A 67 0.84 2.28 42.04
C LEU A 67 -0.56 2.62 41.50
N ASP A 68 -1.10 3.82 41.77
CA ASP A 68 -2.36 4.29 41.18
C ASP A 68 -2.20 4.69 39.71
N LEU A 69 -0.98 4.97 39.26
CA LEU A 69 -0.64 5.29 37.86
C LEU A 69 -0.28 4.04 37.04
N PHE A 70 -0.09 2.88 37.68
CA PHE A 70 0.30 1.63 37.01
C PHE A 70 -0.68 1.15 35.92
N PRO A 71 -2.01 1.31 36.06
CA PRO A 71 -2.96 1.00 34.99
C PRO A 71 -2.78 1.84 33.73
N LEU A 72 -2.30 3.09 33.86
CA LEU A 72 -2.06 3.98 32.71
C LEU A 72 -0.96 3.45 31.78
N PHE A 73 -0.05 2.60 32.28
CA PHE A 73 0.94 1.93 31.44
C PHE A 73 0.30 0.98 30.43
N GLY A 74 -0.92 0.48 30.66
CA GLY A 74 -1.64 -0.35 29.70
C GLY A 74 -2.25 0.43 28.53
N VAL A 75 -2.51 1.74 28.71
CA VAL A 75 -3.20 2.58 27.73
C VAL A 75 -2.45 2.67 26.39
N PRO A 76 -1.12 2.90 26.34
CA PRO A 76 -0.37 2.87 25.07
C PRO A 76 -0.50 1.53 24.33
N PHE A 77 -0.52 0.40 25.05
CA PHE A 77 -0.62 -0.93 24.46
C PHE A 77 -2.00 -1.18 23.84
N VAL A 78 -3.08 -0.73 24.50
CA VAL A 78 -4.43 -0.77 23.92
C VAL A 78 -4.51 0.10 22.67
N LEU A 79 -3.96 1.32 22.72
CA LEU A 79 -3.98 2.23 21.58
C LEU A 79 -3.21 1.67 20.38
N VAL A 80 -2.05 1.06 20.60
CA VAL A 80 -1.29 0.39 19.54
C VAL A 80 -2.05 -0.82 19.00
N GLY A 81 -2.63 -1.64 19.87
CA GLY A 81 -3.43 -2.81 19.46
C GLY A 81 -4.63 -2.41 18.61
N LEU A 82 -5.37 -1.37 19.02
CA LEU A 82 -6.52 -0.84 18.29
C LEU A 82 -6.10 -0.19 16.97
N TYR A 83 -5.00 0.57 16.95
CA TYR A 83 -4.45 1.16 15.74
C TYR A 83 -4.05 0.08 14.71
N MET A 84 -3.42 -1.00 15.17
CA MET A 84 -3.06 -2.11 14.28
C MET A 84 -4.29 -2.87 13.77
N ALA A 85 -5.33 -3.05 14.60
CA ALA A 85 -6.53 -3.79 14.21
C ALA A 85 -7.47 -2.98 13.31
N ILE A 86 -7.66 -1.69 13.60
CA ILE A 86 -8.67 -0.83 12.97
C ILE A 86 -8.02 0.26 12.12
N GLY A 87 -6.99 0.93 12.63
CA GLY A 87 -6.36 2.06 11.96
C GLY A 87 -5.78 1.73 10.58
N ILE A 88 -5.10 0.59 10.46
CA ILE A 88 -4.47 0.15 9.20
C ILE A 88 -5.48 -0.07 8.05
N PRO A 89 -6.53 -0.89 8.19
CA PRO A 89 -7.46 -1.12 7.09
C PRO A 89 -8.26 0.14 6.72
N LEU A 90 -8.56 1.01 7.69
CA LEU A 90 -9.13 2.33 7.42
C LEU A 90 -8.16 3.22 6.65
N TRP A 91 -6.88 3.20 7.01
CA TRP A 91 -5.85 3.94 6.31
C TRP A 91 -5.66 3.45 4.88
N ASP A 92 -5.56 2.14 4.68
CA ASP A 92 -5.43 1.53 3.36
C ASP A 92 -6.63 1.88 2.47
N ALA A 93 -7.86 1.82 3.01
CA ALA A 93 -9.05 2.23 2.28
C ALA A 93 -9.07 3.74 1.99
N TYR A 94 -8.58 4.57 2.90
CA TYR A 94 -8.44 6.00 2.68
C TYR A 94 -7.43 6.31 1.56
N GLU A 95 -6.26 5.66 1.57
CA GLU A 95 -5.25 5.80 0.52
C GLU A 95 -5.78 5.33 -0.83
N ARG A 96 -6.46 4.17 -0.88
CA ARG A 96 -7.12 3.66 -2.09
C ARG A 96 -8.22 4.61 -2.58
N LYS A 97 -9.02 5.18 -1.68
CA LYS A 97 -10.04 6.16 -2.06
C LYS A 97 -9.39 7.37 -2.71
N ASN A 98 -8.24 7.84 -2.28
CA ASN A 98 -7.62 9.04 -2.85
C ASN A 98 -6.61 8.76 -3.97
N ALA A 99 -6.72 7.62 -4.64
CA ALA A 99 -5.97 7.32 -5.85
C ALA A 99 -6.89 7.31 -7.07
N TRP A 100 -6.35 7.68 -8.23
CA TRP A 100 -7.01 7.59 -9.53
C TRP A 100 -6.04 7.02 -10.55
N TYR A 101 -6.56 6.18 -11.43
CA TYR A 101 -5.81 5.53 -12.47
C TYR A 101 -6.32 5.96 -13.84
N ALA A 102 -5.39 6.20 -14.74
CA ALA A 102 -5.67 6.41 -16.14
C ALA A 102 -4.68 5.63 -16.99
N LEU A 103 -5.16 5.10 -18.11
CA LEU A 103 -4.37 4.43 -19.12
C LEU A 103 -4.55 5.21 -20.42
N THR A 104 -3.42 5.65 -20.99
CA THR A 104 -3.38 6.24 -22.32
C THR A 104 -2.79 5.24 -23.32
N ASP A 105 -2.72 5.64 -24.58
CA ASP A 105 -2.02 4.91 -25.63
C ASP A 105 -0.49 4.98 -25.51
N GLU A 106 0.05 5.84 -24.65
CA GLU A 106 1.51 5.96 -24.42
C GLU A 106 1.96 5.47 -23.04
N ALA A 107 1.17 5.72 -22.00
CA ALA A 107 1.59 5.50 -20.63
C ALA A 107 0.42 5.15 -19.69
N ALA A 108 0.77 4.49 -18.59
CA ALA A 108 -0.09 4.33 -17.43
C ALA A 108 0.16 5.46 -16.43
N TYR A 109 -0.91 6.08 -15.95
CA TYR A 109 -0.87 7.17 -14.98
C TYR A 109 -1.49 6.75 -13.66
N ILE A 110 -0.77 7.08 -12.59
CA ILE A 110 -1.24 6.90 -11.22
C ILE A 110 -1.22 8.27 -10.54
N ALA A 111 -2.41 8.81 -10.31
CA ALA A 111 -2.60 10.02 -9.52
C ALA A 111 -2.98 9.64 -8.09
N THR A 112 -2.35 10.26 -7.10
CA THR A 112 -2.70 10.10 -5.69
C THR A 112 -2.79 11.47 -5.02
N GLU A 113 -3.76 11.65 -4.13
CA GLU A 113 -3.95 12.87 -3.35
C GLU A 113 -4.03 12.52 -1.86
N LEU A 114 -2.90 12.56 -1.16
CA LEU A 114 -2.84 12.26 0.27
C LEU A 114 -2.48 13.52 1.05
N PHE A 115 -3.29 13.88 2.06
CA PHE A 115 -3.04 15.04 2.92
C PHE A 115 -2.82 16.36 2.15
N GLY A 116 -3.58 16.56 1.06
CA GLY A 116 -3.43 17.74 0.19
C GLY A 116 -2.19 17.73 -0.70
N ARG A 117 -1.35 16.68 -0.64
CA ARG A 117 -0.25 16.46 -1.58
C ARG A 117 -0.74 15.66 -2.77
N ARG A 118 -0.72 16.28 -3.94
CA ARG A 118 -1.00 15.63 -5.22
C ARG A 118 0.30 15.08 -5.79
N SER A 119 0.30 13.80 -6.14
CA SER A 119 1.38 13.13 -6.84
C SER A 119 0.83 12.49 -8.10
N LEU A 120 1.45 12.77 -9.23
CA LEU A 120 1.16 12.11 -10.50
C LEU A 120 2.41 11.34 -10.93
N LYS A 121 2.28 10.04 -11.11
CA LYS A 121 3.33 9.18 -11.63
C LYS A 121 2.94 8.70 -13.02
N ARG A 122 3.84 8.92 -13.99
CA ARG A 122 3.73 8.43 -15.36
C ARG A 122 4.61 7.19 -15.52
N TYR A 123 4.07 6.13 -16.09
CA TYR A 123 4.77 4.89 -16.39
C TYR A 123 4.63 4.61 -17.89
N PRO A 124 5.66 4.93 -18.70
CA PRO A 124 5.64 4.67 -20.13
C PRO A 124 5.43 3.19 -20.42
N ILE A 125 4.66 2.87 -21.46
CA ILE A 125 4.43 1.48 -21.87
C ILE A 125 5.75 0.79 -22.27
N SER A 126 6.73 1.54 -22.77
CA SER A 126 8.07 1.05 -23.11
C SER A 126 8.90 0.57 -21.90
N GLU A 127 8.60 1.04 -20.70
CA GLU A 127 9.31 0.65 -19.47
C GLU A 127 8.64 -0.51 -18.73
N MET A 128 7.50 -0.99 -19.22
CA MET A 128 6.75 -2.07 -18.60
C MET A 128 7.47 -3.40 -18.81
N ASN A 129 7.96 -4.00 -17.73
CA ASN A 129 8.79 -5.20 -17.76
C ASN A 129 8.09 -6.45 -17.21
N ALA A 130 6.95 -6.30 -16.55
CA ALA A 130 6.25 -7.39 -15.87
C ALA A 130 4.74 -7.15 -15.93
N LEU A 131 4.08 -7.86 -16.84
CA LEU A 131 2.63 -7.85 -16.96
C LEU A 131 2.05 -9.07 -16.23
N GLU A 132 1.45 -8.85 -15.05
CA GLU A 132 0.81 -9.91 -14.26
C GLU A 132 -0.64 -9.50 -13.98
N LEU A 133 -1.58 -10.41 -14.25
CA LEU A 133 -3.00 -10.25 -13.92
C LEU A 133 -3.31 -11.04 -12.65
N GLU A 134 -3.73 -10.33 -11.61
CA GLU A 134 -4.28 -10.93 -10.41
C GLU A 134 -5.80 -10.82 -10.47
N ASP A 135 -6.43 -11.95 -10.78
CA ASP A 135 -7.85 -12.01 -11.08
C ASP A 135 -8.69 -12.10 -9.80
N GLY A 136 -9.83 -11.42 -9.79
CA GLY A 136 -10.71 -11.34 -8.64
C GLY A 136 -11.87 -10.38 -8.88
N GLN A 137 -12.84 -10.34 -7.96
CA GLN A 137 -14.01 -9.45 -8.05
C GLN A 137 -13.60 -7.96 -8.20
N GLN A 138 -12.42 -7.62 -7.67
CA GLN A 138 -11.66 -6.40 -7.94
C GLN A 138 -10.23 -6.88 -8.13
N GLY A 139 -9.76 -6.95 -9.37
CA GLY A 139 -8.44 -7.49 -9.68
C GLY A 139 -7.37 -6.42 -9.64
N THR A 140 -6.12 -6.86 -9.73
CA THR A 140 -4.96 -5.99 -9.84
C THR A 140 -4.20 -6.33 -11.10
N VAL A 141 -3.86 -5.31 -11.88
CA VAL A 141 -3.00 -5.47 -13.06
C VAL A 141 -1.65 -4.85 -12.74
N TRP A 142 -0.64 -5.70 -12.58
CA TRP A 142 0.75 -5.30 -12.41
C TRP A 142 1.37 -5.11 -13.79
N PHE A 143 2.05 -3.98 -14.02
CA PHE A 143 2.71 -3.68 -15.29
C PHE A 143 4.20 -3.33 -15.15
N ASN A 144 4.68 -3.11 -13.93
CA ASN A 144 6.10 -2.88 -13.68
C ASN A 144 6.54 -3.56 -12.38
N LYS A 145 7.76 -4.08 -12.36
CA LYS A 145 8.39 -4.72 -11.22
C LYS A 145 9.81 -4.18 -11.07
N HIS A 146 10.02 -3.41 -10.02
CA HIS A 146 11.35 -2.93 -9.64
C HIS A 146 11.96 -3.92 -8.64
N VAL A 147 13.14 -4.46 -8.97
CA VAL A 147 13.92 -5.28 -8.05
C VAL A 147 15.14 -4.48 -7.63
N GLU A 148 15.10 -3.94 -6.42
CA GLU A 148 16.23 -3.21 -5.85
C GLU A 148 17.11 -4.16 -5.04
N VAL A 149 18.32 -4.37 -5.51
CA VAL A 149 19.31 -5.22 -4.85
C VAL A 149 20.15 -4.36 -3.91
N HIS A 150 19.98 -4.57 -2.62
CA HIS A 150 20.72 -3.89 -1.56
C HIS A 150 21.91 -4.75 -1.13
N LEU A 151 23.11 -4.16 -1.18
CA LEU A 151 24.31 -4.78 -0.63
C LEU A 151 24.57 -4.24 0.77
N ARG A 152 24.54 -5.13 1.77
CA ARG A 152 24.99 -4.82 3.12
C ARG A 152 26.36 -5.45 3.33
N SER A 153 27.41 -4.63 3.30
CA SER A 153 28.74 -5.05 3.73
C SER A 153 28.88 -4.73 5.23
N ARG A 154 29.26 -5.73 6.03
CA ARG A 154 29.60 -5.53 7.43
C ARG A 154 31.10 -5.76 7.58
N THR A 155 31.86 -4.68 7.65
CA THR A 155 33.31 -4.74 7.87
C THR A 155 33.58 -4.96 9.35
N TYR A 156 34.05 -6.15 9.72
CA TYR A 156 34.51 -6.43 11.08
C TYR A 156 36.03 -6.22 11.13
N ARG A 157 36.53 -5.39 12.07
CA ARG A 157 37.95 -4.99 12.20
C ARG A 157 38.96 -6.15 12.34
N ARG A 158 38.53 -7.42 12.45
CA ARG A 158 39.39 -8.59 12.64
C ARG A 158 38.96 -9.88 11.90
N ARG A 159 37.96 -9.84 11.00
CA ARG A 159 37.55 -11.04 10.24
C ARG A 159 37.10 -10.68 8.83
N ALA A 160 37.26 -11.64 7.90
CA ALA A 160 36.83 -11.54 6.52
C ALA A 160 35.43 -10.91 6.40
N SER A 161 35.30 -9.91 5.53
CA SER A 161 34.06 -9.18 5.32
C SER A 161 32.96 -10.11 4.80
N ALA A 162 31.91 -10.31 5.60
CA ALA A 162 30.69 -10.94 5.11
C ALA A 162 29.87 -9.92 4.31
N ARG A 163 29.62 -10.21 3.03
CA ARG A 163 28.69 -9.46 2.18
C ARG A 163 27.36 -10.19 2.17
N GLN A 164 26.29 -9.52 2.57
CA GLN A 164 24.94 -10.04 2.44
C GLN A 164 24.18 -9.21 1.41
N THR A 165 23.58 -9.90 0.44
CA THR A 165 22.77 -9.29 -0.60
C THR A 165 21.31 -9.59 -0.29
N TYR A 166 20.47 -8.56 -0.27
CA TYR A 166 19.03 -8.68 -0.11
C TYR A 166 18.34 -7.93 -1.23
N SER A 167 17.26 -8.49 -1.79
CA SER A 167 16.48 -7.83 -2.83
C SER A 167 15.11 -7.43 -2.30
N THR A 168 14.70 -6.19 -2.61
CA THR A 168 13.34 -5.71 -2.37
C THR A 168 12.63 -5.65 -3.71
N THR A 169 11.50 -6.34 -3.81
CA THR A 169 10.67 -6.33 -5.01
C THR A 169 9.48 -5.41 -4.80
N THR A 170 9.43 -4.32 -5.54
CA THR A 170 8.30 -3.39 -5.55
C THR A 170 7.53 -3.58 -6.85
N LYS A 171 6.29 -4.06 -6.76
CA LYS A 171 5.38 -4.15 -7.91
C LYS A 171 4.57 -2.87 -8.05
N VAL A 172 4.41 -2.39 -9.28
CA VAL A 172 3.60 -1.23 -9.64
C VAL A 172 2.51 -1.67 -10.62
N GLY A 173 1.29 -1.22 -10.36
CA GLY A 173 0.12 -1.68 -11.08
C GLY A 173 -1.13 -0.89 -10.72
N PHE A 174 -2.18 -1.11 -11.50
CA PHE A 174 -3.54 -0.65 -11.19
C PHE A 174 -4.19 -1.64 -10.24
N LYS A 175 -4.35 -1.23 -8.98
CA LYS A 175 -4.84 -2.09 -7.90
C LYS A 175 -6.34 -1.97 -7.70
N TYR A 176 -7.02 -3.05 -7.34
CA TYR A 176 -8.45 -3.04 -6.98
C TYR A 176 -9.36 -2.38 -8.03
N ILE A 177 -9.18 -2.78 -9.29
CA ILE A 177 -9.97 -2.28 -10.42
C ILE A 177 -11.11 -3.25 -10.75
N ASP A 178 -12.27 -2.73 -11.12
CA ASP A 178 -13.47 -3.54 -11.36
C ASP A 178 -13.36 -4.42 -12.62
N GLN A 179 -12.59 -3.97 -13.62
CA GLN A 179 -12.45 -4.65 -14.92
C GLN A 179 -10.98 -4.94 -15.26
N PRO A 180 -10.28 -5.78 -14.47
CA PRO A 180 -8.85 -5.99 -14.61
C PRO A 180 -8.46 -6.64 -15.95
N ARG A 181 -9.31 -7.54 -16.46
CA ARG A 181 -9.11 -8.22 -17.74
C ARG A 181 -9.13 -7.27 -18.93
N ILE A 182 -10.04 -6.30 -18.93
CA ILE A 182 -10.15 -5.31 -20.02
C ILE A 182 -8.90 -4.44 -20.04
N VAL A 183 -8.47 -3.95 -18.87
CA VAL A 183 -7.26 -3.11 -18.76
C VAL A 183 -6.01 -3.89 -19.17
N TYR A 184 -5.89 -5.15 -18.76
CA TYR A 184 -4.81 -6.04 -19.17
C TYR A 184 -4.75 -6.23 -20.70
N GLN A 185 -5.91 -6.45 -21.34
CA GLN A 185 -5.99 -6.57 -22.80
C GLN A 185 -5.63 -5.26 -23.51
N LEU A 186 -6.07 -4.10 -22.98
CA LEU A 186 -5.69 -2.80 -23.51
C LEU A 186 -4.16 -2.60 -23.45
N LEU A 187 -3.53 -2.97 -22.33
CA LEU A 187 -2.08 -2.91 -22.17
C LEU A 187 -1.36 -3.80 -23.17
N ILE A 188 -1.76 -5.08 -23.30
CA ILE A 188 -1.18 -5.99 -24.31
C ILE A 188 -1.32 -5.41 -25.72
N LYS A 189 -2.49 -4.86 -26.04
CA LYS A 189 -2.75 -4.28 -27.36
C LYS A 189 -1.83 -3.10 -27.66
N GLN A 190 -1.52 -2.27 -26.67
CA GLN A 190 -0.58 -1.16 -26.87
C GLN A 190 0.88 -1.60 -26.90
N ILE A 191 1.26 -2.61 -26.12
CA ILE A 191 2.63 -3.18 -26.15
C ILE A 191 2.92 -3.81 -27.51
N ASN A 192 1.96 -4.54 -28.08
CA ASN A 192 2.13 -5.24 -29.36
C ASN A 192 1.90 -4.35 -30.60
N ARG A 193 1.73 -3.04 -30.42
CA ARG A 193 1.41 -2.14 -31.55
C ARG A 193 2.68 -1.85 -32.35
N PRO A 194 2.74 -2.21 -33.65
CA PRO A 194 3.99 -2.25 -34.42
C PRO A 194 4.59 -0.87 -34.79
N ASP A 195 3.85 0.22 -34.61
CA ASP A 195 4.22 1.52 -35.20
C ASP A 195 5.27 2.33 -34.42
N ARG A 196 5.85 1.80 -33.32
CA ARG A 196 6.76 2.56 -32.44
C ARG A 196 8.24 2.16 -32.49
N ALA A 197 8.61 1.16 -33.29
CA ALA A 197 10.01 0.77 -33.48
C ALA A 197 10.76 1.60 -34.56
N MET A 198 10.10 2.55 -35.23
CA MET A 198 10.65 3.21 -36.44
C MET A 198 10.74 4.74 -36.37
N ALA A 199 10.67 5.35 -35.19
CA ALA A 199 10.76 6.80 -35.02
C ALA A 199 11.84 7.24 -34.01
N SER A 200 13.00 6.57 -34.04
CA SER A 200 14.23 6.98 -33.34
C SER A 200 15.33 7.33 -34.34
#